data_AF-U1NW60-F1
#
_entry.id   AF-U1NW60-F1
#
_cell.length_a   1.000
_cell.length_b   1.000
_cell.length_c   1.000
_cell.angle_alpha   90.00
_cell.angle_beta   90.00
_cell.angle_gamma   90.00
#
_symmetry.space_group_name_H-M   'P 1'
#
loop_
_entity.id
_entity.type
_entity.pdbx_description
1 polymer ?
#
loop_
_entity_poly.entity_id
_entity_poly.type
_entity_poly.pdbx_seq_one_letter_code
_entity_poly.pdbx_strand_id
1 'polypeptide(L)'
;MFTGRTDTPCCLCGSPTTASRIEVPPRAVTLMENSGPIAWQDIVSTVTLQFCADDWELVCDLALEMDQHPLSRCNVAYASFDLREDFEALLNETKAPTDHTEMEDRLLSRSQDVLADADDPMTETRDLVEAAVIDAALDELGVVPSTAE
;
A
#
# COMPACT_ATOMS: atom_id res chain seq x y z
N MET A 1 28.35 -8.61 7.15
CA MET A 1 27.33 -8.76 6.09
C MET A 1 26.04 -9.13 6.80
N PHE A 2 25.16 -8.16 7.03
CA PHE A 2 23.86 -8.43 7.64
C PHE A 2 22.96 -8.99 6.54
N THR A 3 22.63 -10.28 6.61
CA THR A 3 21.60 -10.89 5.77
C THR A 3 20.25 -10.51 6.36
N GLY A 4 19.83 -9.26 6.10
CA GLY A 4 18.43 -8.86 6.29
C GLY A 4 17.58 -9.85 5.50
N ARG A 5 16.53 -10.37 6.12
CA ARG A 5 15.64 -11.37 5.52
C ARG A 5 14.94 -10.68 4.34
N THR A 6 15.46 -10.88 3.13
CA THR A 6 15.02 -10.16 1.91
C THR A 6 13.67 -10.63 1.36
N ASP A 7 13.08 -11.68 1.95
CA ASP A 7 11.83 -12.26 1.48
C ASP A 7 10.70 -11.78 2.39
N THR A 8 10.11 -10.64 2.04
CA THR A 8 8.84 -10.22 2.66
C THR A 8 7.76 -11.23 2.22
N PRO A 9 7.06 -11.88 3.17
CA PRO A 9 6.08 -12.89 2.81
C PRO A 9 4.82 -12.29 2.19
N CYS A 10 3.96 -13.15 1.63
CA CYS A 10 2.65 -12.77 1.12
C CYS A 10 1.82 -12.05 2.21
N CYS A 11 1.23 -10.90 1.91
CA CYS A 11 0.46 -10.13 2.88
C CYS A 11 -0.76 -10.90 3.43
N LEU A 12 -1.36 -11.78 2.61
CA LEU A 12 -2.60 -12.50 2.93
C LEU A 12 -2.31 -13.79 3.69
N CYS A 13 -1.53 -14.71 3.09
CA CYS A 13 -1.30 -16.03 3.68
C CYS A 13 0.03 -16.20 4.43
N GLY A 14 0.96 -15.24 4.33
CA GLY A 14 2.29 -15.35 4.94
C GLY A 14 3.25 -16.30 4.21
N SER A 15 2.95 -16.70 2.97
CA SER A 15 3.85 -17.53 2.15
C SER A 15 5.21 -16.84 1.95
N PRO A 16 6.35 -17.54 2.11
CA PRO A 16 7.66 -16.97 1.84
C PRO A 16 7.97 -16.82 0.35
N THR A 17 7.17 -17.45 -0.52
CA THR A 17 7.33 -17.38 -1.98
C THR A 17 6.30 -16.42 -2.55
N THR A 18 6.79 -15.31 -3.08
CA THR A 18 5.99 -14.24 -3.68
C THR A 18 6.22 -14.17 -5.20
N ALA A 19 5.22 -13.68 -5.91
CA ALA A 19 5.21 -13.57 -7.37
C ALA A 19 4.99 -12.12 -7.83
N SER A 20 4.15 -11.39 -7.10
CA SER A 20 3.75 -10.02 -7.45
C SER A 20 3.91 -9.09 -6.26
N ARG A 21 4.10 -7.80 -6.55
CA ARG A 21 4.16 -6.74 -5.55
C ARG A 21 3.43 -5.48 -6.03
N ILE A 22 2.84 -4.78 -5.08
CA ILE A 22 2.24 -3.45 -5.28
C ILE A 22 2.73 -2.51 -4.18
N GLU A 23 2.66 -1.21 -4.46
CA GLU A 23 2.95 -0.15 -3.52
C GLU A 23 1.68 0.61 -3.18
N VAL A 24 1.48 0.94 -1.90
CA VAL A 24 0.34 1.70 -1.40
C VAL A 24 0.80 2.88 -0.53
N PRO A 25 0.00 3.95 -0.42
CA PRO A 25 0.36 5.07 0.44
C PRO A 25 0.48 4.64 1.91
N PRO A 26 1.34 5.30 2.71
CA PRO A 26 1.52 4.98 4.14
C PRO A 26 0.23 4.87 4.93
N ARG A 27 -0.73 5.76 4.66
CA ARG A 27 -2.01 5.80 5.34
C ARG A 27 -2.88 4.56 5.10
N ALA A 28 -2.68 3.84 3.99
CA ALA A 28 -3.38 2.59 3.71
C ALA A 28 -3.10 1.51 4.77
N VAL A 29 -2.01 1.62 5.53
CA VAL A 29 -1.71 0.74 6.66
C VAL A 29 -2.84 0.73 7.68
N THR A 30 -3.56 1.83 7.88
CA THR A 30 -4.66 1.87 8.86
C THR A 30 -5.84 0.98 8.49
N LEU A 31 -5.94 0.58 7.22
CA LEU A 31 -6.96 -0.36 6.72
C LEU A 31 -6.53 -1.82 6.86
N MET A 32 -5.27 -2.07 7.23
CA MET A 32 -4.70 -3.42 7.32
C MET A 32 -5.00 -4.12 8.64
N GLU A 33 -4.98 -5.45 8.61
CA GLU A 33 -5.09 -6.26 9.82
C GLU A 33 -3.83 -6.07 10.69
N ASN A 34 -4.03 -5.99 12.01
CA ASN A 34 -2.98 -5.83 13.02
C ASN A 34 -2.19 -4.51 12.94
N SER A 35 -2.72 -3.49 12.27
CA SER A 35 -2.12 -2.15 12.09
C SER A 35 -2.17 -1.23 13.31
N GLY A 36 -2.96 -1.56 14.33
CA GLY A 36 -3.20 -0.71 15.50
C GLY A 36 -1.98 -0.05 16.17
N PRO A 37 -0.81 -0.70 16.30
CA PRO A 37 0.37 -0.09 16.90
C PRO A 37 1.27 0.70 15.93
N ILE A 38 0.98 0.72 14.62
CA ILE A 38 1.83 1.38 13.61
C ILE A 38 1.46 2.86 13.48
N ALA A 39 2.41 3.74 13.78
CA ALA A 39 2.31 5.17 13.51
C ALA A 39 2.56 5.43 12.03
N TRP A 40 1.52 5.38 11.20
CA TRP A 40 1.66 5.52 9.75
C TRP A 40 2.28 6.86 9.33
N GLN A 41 2.16 7.91 10.14
CA GLN A 41 2.81 9.22 9.90
C GLN A 41 4.33 9.20 10.08
N ASP A 42 4.88 8.14 10.67
CA ASP A 42 6.33 7.95 10.83
C ASP A 42 6.92 7.07 9.72
N ILE A 43 6.09 6.54 8.83
CA ILE A 43 6.55 5.85 7.63
C ILE A 43 7.11 6.89 6.66
N VAL A 44 8.31 6.68 6.12
CA VAL A 44 8.99 7.64 5.21
C VAL A 44 9.06 7.17 3.75
N SER A 45 8.63 5.94 3.48
CA SER A 45 8.58 5.34 2.13
C SER A 45 7.16 4.91 1.76
N THR A 46 6.95 4.43 0.53
CA THR A 46 5.72 3.72 0.17
C THR A 46 5.66 2.38 0.89
N VAL A 47 4.45 1.88 1.13
CA VAL A 47 4.25 0.59 1.78
C VAL A 47 4.17 -0.47 0.70
N THR A 48 5.15 -1.37 0.68
CA THR A 48 5.20 -2.47 -0.30
C THR A 48 4.48 -3.69 0.25
N LEU A 49 3.54 -4.22 -0.54
CA LEU A 49 2.84 -5.46 -0.27
C LEU A 49 3.26 -6.52 -1.28
N GLN A 50 3.51 -7.73 -0.82
CA GLN A 50 3.84 -8.86 -1.69
C GLN A 50 2.72 -9.91 -1.68
N PHE A 51 2.56 -10.61 -2.80
CA PHE A 51 1.54 -11.65 -2.97
C PHE A 51 2.16 -12.90 -3.60
N CYS A 52 1.75 -14.08 -3.14
CA CYS A 52 2.05 -15.34 -3.85
C CYS A 52 1.17 -15.46 -5.11
N ALA A 53 1.50 -16.39 -6.01
CA ALA A 53 0.75 -16.57 -7.25
C ALA A 53 -0.73 -16.90 -7.02
N ASP A 54 -1.03 -17.74 -6.02
CA ASP A 54 -2.40 -18.17 -5.71
C ASP A 54 -3.25 -17.00 -5.18
N ASP A 55 -2.71 -16.21 -4.25
CA ASP A 55 -3.40 -15.04 -3.70
C ASP A 55 -3.45 -13.87 -4.70
N TRP A 56 -2.50 -13.79 -5.64
CA TRP A 56 -2.46 -12.72 -6.64
C TRP A 56 -3.64 -12.79 -7.61
N GLU A 57 -4.06 -13.98 -8.02
CA GLU A 57 -5.26 -14.17 -8.85
C GLU A 57 -6.51 -13.62 -8.13
N LEU A 58 -6.67 -13.96 -6.86
CA LEU A 58 -7.75 -13.44 -6.02
C LEU A 58 -7.70 -11.91 -5.88
N VAL A 59 -6.51 -11.33 -5.74
CA VAL A 59 -6.34 -9.88 -5.62
C VAL A 59 -6.69 -9.17 -6.93
N CYS A 60 -6.36 -9.77 -8.08
CA CYS A 60 -6.76 -9.23 -9.38
C CYS A 60 -8.28 -9.17 -9.51
N ASP A 61 -8.97 -10.26 -9.20
CA ASP A 61 -10.44 -10.31 -9.24
C ASP A 61 -11.06 -9.29 -8.29
N LEU A 62 -10.54 -9.20 -7.07
CA LEU A 62 -11.06 -8.28 -6.06
C LEU A 62 -10.90 -6.81 -6.50
N ALA A 63 -9.73 -6.45 -7.03
CA ALA A 63 -9.39 -5.07 -7.38
C ALA A 63 -10.03 -4.63 -8.71
N LEU A 64 -10.06 -5.50 -9.72
CA LEU A 64 -10.47 -5.11 -11.08
C LEU A 64 -11.92 -5.45 -11.40
N GLU A 65 -12.48 -6.52 -10.82
CA GLU A 65 -13.85 -6.97 -11.13
C GLU A 65 -14.85 -6.57 -10.05
N MET A 66 -14.38 -6.34 -8.82
CA MET A 66 -15.25 -6.09 -7.66
C MET A 66 -15.07 -4.70 -7.02
N ASP A 67 -14.20 -3.85 -7.58
CA ASP A 67 -13.84 -2.52 -7.06
C ASP A 67 -13.54 -2.52 -5.55
N GLN A 68 -12.85 -3.57 -5.07
CA GLN A 68 -12.51 -3.77 -3.67
C GLN A 68 -11.01 -3.96 -3.47
N HIS A 69 -10.49 -3.57 -2.32
CA HIS A 69 -9.06 -3.76 -2.01
C HIS A 69 -8.81 -4.90 -1.01
N PRO A 70 -7.64 -5.56 -1.06
CA PRO A 70 -7.30 -6.68 -0.16
C PRO A 70 -6.86 -6.23 1.23
N LEU A 71 -6.71 -4.92 1.48
CA LEU A 71 -6.01 -4.39 2.66
C LEU A 71 -6.58 -4.90 3.99
N SER A 72 -7.90 -4.97 4.14
CA SER A 72 -8.57 -5.47 5.35
C SER A 72 -8.20 -6.91 5.76
N ARG A 73 -7.62 -7.69 4.84
CA ARG A 73 -7.14 -9.06 5.05
C ARG A 73 -5.62 -9.17 5.02
N CYS A 74 -4.90 -8.15 4.55
CA CYS A 74 -3.44 -8.14 4.59
C CYS A 74 -2.98 -7.90 6.03
N ASN A 75 -2.07 -8.73 6.51
CA ASN A 75 -1.41 -8.52 7.79
C ASN A 75 -0.28 -7.49 7.64
N VAL A 76 -0.35 -6.39 8.39
CA VAL A 76 0.68 -5.33 8.35
C VAL A 76 2.08 -5.83 8.67
N ALA A 77 2.22 -6.91 9.45
CA ALA A 77 3.51 -7.49 9.81
C ALA A 77 4.28 -8.06 8.60
N TYR A 78 3.58 -8.25 7.48
CA TYR A 78 4.14 -8.71 6.21
C TYR A 78 4.28 -7.58 5.19
N ALA A 79 3.96 -6.34 5.56
CA ALA A 79 4.27 -5.19 4.72
C ALA A 79 5.73 -4.78 4.90
N SER A 80 6.34 -4.27 3.84
CA SER A 80 7.68 -3.69 3.87
C SER A 80 7.56 -2.17 3.78
N PHE A 81 8.10 -1.45 4.76
CA PHE A 81 8.14 0.01 4.80
C PHE A 81 9.26 0.47 5.73
N ASP A 82 9.71 1.70 5.52
CA ASP A 82 10.75 2.32 6.34
C ASP A 82 10.10 3.27 7.33
N LEU A 83 10.40 3.07 8.61
CA LEU A 83 10.05 4.03 9.65
C LEU A 83 11.17 5.04 9.81
N ARG A 84 10.81 6.27 10.14
CA ARG A 84 11.75 7.29 10.56
C ARG A 84 12.61 6.76 11.71
N GLU A 85 13.92 6.96 11.62
CA GLU A 85 14.83 6.58 12.71
C GLU A 85 14.53 7.46 13.94
N ASP A 86 14.02 6.84 15.01
CA ASP A 86 13.73 7.51 16.28
C ASP A 86 15.03 7.88 17.03
N PHE A 87 15.63 9.00 16.64
CA PHE A 87 16.69 9.65 17.43
C PHE A 87 16.12 10.58 18.53
N GLU A 88 14.80 10.64 18.71
CA GLU A 88 14.13 11.57 19.62
C GLU A 88 14.50 11.36 21.09
N ALA A 89 14.77 10.11 21.49
CA ALA A 89 15.24 9.79 22.85
C ALA A 89 16.59 10.44 23.20
N LEU A 90 17.42 10.77 22.20
CA LEU A 90 18.71 11.44 22.38
C LEU A 90 18.59 12.97 22.40
N LEU A 91 17.56 13.55 21.76
CA LEU A 91 17.46 15.00 21.55
C LEU A 91 16.34 15.67 22.35
N ASN A 92 15.46 14.91 23.02
CA ASN A 92 14.33 15.43 23.80
C ASN A 92 13.49 16.46 23.02
N GLU A 93 13.39 16.24 21.71
CA GLU A 93 12.69 17.07 20.74
C GLU A 93 11.66 16.18 20.04
N THR A 94 10.38 16.51 20.21
CA THR A 94 9.28 15.83 19.52
C THR A 94 9.16 16.42 18.12
N LYS A 95 9.44 15.62 17.10
CA LYS A 95 9.33 16.07 15.71
C LYS A 95 7.86 16.00 15.26
N ALA A 96 7.45 16.96 14.44
CA ALA A 96 6.10 16.94 13.86
C ALA A 96 5.88 15.64 13.03
N PRO A 97 4.64 15.14 12.97
CA PRO A 97 4.28 14.02 12.09
C PRO A 97 4.59 14.37 10.63
N THR A 98 4.91 13.36 9.83
CA THR A 98 5.15 13.56 8.39
C THR A 98 3.82 13.86 7.70
N ASP A 99 3.79 14.91 6.89
CA ASP A 99 2.67 15.20 5.99
C ASP A 99 2.87 14.42 4.69
N HIS A 100 1.94 13.50 4.43
CA HIS A 100 1.96 12.62 3.26
C HIS A 100 1.16 13.15 2.06
N THR A 101 0.52 14.31 2.18
CA THR A 101 -0.44 14.82 1.18
C THR A 101 0.14 14.86 -0.24
N GLU A 102 1.36 15.40 -0.43
CA GLU A 102 1.99 15.48 -1.76
C GLU A 102 2.29 14.09 -2.37
N MET A 103 2.63 13.12 -1.53
CA MET A 103 2.87 11.74 -1.96
C MET A 103 1.56 11.06 -2.35
N GLU A 104 0.53 11.21 -1.52
CA GLU A 104 -0.81 10.66 -1.76
C GLU A 104 -1.39 11.22 -3.06
N ASP A 105 -1.34 12.54 -3.26
CA ASP A 105 -1.81 13.20 -4.49
C ASP A 105 -1.07 12.68 -5.74
N ARG A 106 0.25 12.49 -5.64
CA ARG A 106 1.06 11.98 -6.75
C ARG A 106 0.72 10.52 -7.07
N LEU A 107 0.54 9.69 -6.05
CA LEU A 107 0.16 8.28 -6.23
C LEU A 107 -1.23 8.18 -6.82
N LEU A 108 -2.19 8.93 -6.30
CA LEU A 108 -3.58 8.96 -6.79
C LEU A 108 -3.64 9.43 -8.25
N SER A 109 -2.97 10.52 -8.59
CA SER A 109 -2.94 11.04 -9.96
C SER A 109 -2.38 10.00 -10.94
N ARG A 110 -1.26 9.35 -10.57
CA ARG A 110 -0.67 8.28 -11.38
C ARG A 110 -1.61 7.09 -11.51
N SER A 111 -2.29 6.70 -10.43
CA SER A 111 -3.26 5.60 -10.46
C SER A 111 -4.42 5.91 -11.40
N GLN A 112 -4.94 7.13 -11.37
CA GLN A 112 -6.01 7.57 -12.27
C GLN A 112 -5.58 7.56 -13.74
N ASP A 113 -4.34 7.98 -14.03
CA ASP A 113 -3.78 7.87 -15.39
C ASP A 113 -3.73 6.40 -15.85
N VAL A 114 -3.25 5.49 -15.00
CA VAL A 114 -3.16 4.05 -15.31
C VAL A 114 -4.54 3.42 -15.52
N LEU A 115 -5.53 3.79 -14.71
CA LEU A 115 -6.91 3.30 -14.86
C LEU A 115 -7.59 3.86 -16.13
N ALA A 116 -7.26 5.08 -16.53
CA ALA A 116 -7.75 5.65 -17.79
C ALA A 116 -7.19 4.91 -19.02
N ASP A 117 -5.99 4.35 -18.91
CA ASP A 117 -5.31 3.56 -19.94
C ASP A 117 -5.54 2.04 -19.78
N ALA A 118 -6.63 1.62 -19.12
CA ALA A 118 -6.92 0.21 -18.84
C ALA A 118 -7.11 -0.67 -20.10
N ASP A 119 -7.58 -0.09 -21.20
CA ASP A 119 -7.73 -0.79 -22.48
C ASP A 119 -6.43 -0.81 -23.32
N ASP A 120 -5.34 -0.17 -22.86
CA ASP A 120 -4.06 -0.18 -23.57
C ASP A 120 -3.37 -1.54 -23.38
N PRO A 121 -3.03 -2.28 -24.47
CA PRO A 121 -2.33 -3.56 -24.39
C PRO A 121 -0.92 -3.48 -23.78
N MET A 122 -0.36 -2.28 -23.60
CA MET A 122 0.92 -2.04 -22.93
C MET A 122 0.78 -1.87 -21.42
N THR A 123 -0.43 -1.73 -20.89
CA THR A 123 -0.68 -1.61 -19.45
C THR A 123 -0.64 -2.99 -18.79
N GLU A 124 0.21 -3.16 -17.79
CA GLU A 124 0.31 -4.43 -17.06
C GLU A 124 -0.84 -4.57 -16.07
N THR A 125 -1.37 -5.80 -15.92
CA THR A 125 -2.40 -6.10 -14.90
C THR A 125 -1.96 -5.69 -13.49
N ARG A 126 -0.66 -5.82 -13.18
CA ARG A 126 -0.08 -5.38 -11.91
C ARG A 126 -0.25 -3.89 -11.68
N ASP A 127 -0.06 -3.07 -12.72
CA ASP A 127 -0.22 -1.62 -12.65
C ASP A 127 -1.69 -1.25 -12.41
N LEU A 128 -2.62 -1.94 -13.08
CA LEU A 128 -4.05 -1.75 -12.89
C LEU A 128 -4.49 -2.10 -11.46
N VAL A 129 -4.03 -3.24 -10.94
CA VAL A 129 -4.35 -3.67 -9.57
C VAL A 129 -3.79 -2.68 -8.54
N GLU A 130 -2.54 -2.25 -8.71
CA GLU A 130 -1.93 -1.23 -7.84
C GLU A 130 -2.76 0.06 -7.87
N ALA A 131 -3.13 0.51 -9.08
CA ALA A 131 -3.90 1.73 -9.26
C ALA A 131 -5.29 1.66 -8.61
N ALA A 132 -6.03 0.56 -8.86
CA ALA A 132 -7.35 0.32 -8.27
C ALA A 132 -7.30 0.23 -6.73
N VAL A 133 -6.28 -0.43 -6.18
CA VAL A 133 -6.11 -0.54 -4.72
C VAL A 133 -5.80 0.83 -4.10
N ILE A 134 -4.96 1.65 -4.72
CA ILE A 134 -4.66 3.01 -4.24
C ILE A 134 -5.90 3.89 -4.27
N ASP A 135 -6.63 3.90 -5.39
CA ASP A 135 -7.83 4.71 -5.58
C ASP A 135 -8.91 4.35 -4.54
N ALA A 136 -9.24 3.06 -4.42
CA ALA A 136 -10.21 2.56 -3.45
C ALA A 136 -9.79 2.82 -1.99
N ALA A 137 -8.51 2.65 -1.66
CA ALA A 137 -8.02 2.88 -0.30
C ALA A 137 -8.11 4.37 0.10
N LEU A 138 -7.76 5.28 -0.82
CA LEU A 138 -7.83 6.70 -0.56
C LEU A 138 -9.27 7.23 -0.53
N ASP A 139 -10.18 6.63 -1.30
CA ASP A 139 -11.62 6.90 -1.21
C ASP A 139 -12.19 6.46 0.14
N GLU A 140 -11.90 5.23 0.61
CA GLU A 140 -12.34 4.73 1.93
C GLU A 140 -11.80 5.60 3.09
N LEU A 141 -10.58 6.13 2.95
CA LEU A 141 -9.97 7.03 3.92
C LEU A 141 -10.48 8.48 3.85
N GLY A 142 -11.35 8.80 2.89
CA GLY A 142 -11.93 10.12 2.69
C GLY A 142 -10.91 11.19 2.25
N VAL A 143 -9.83 10.77 1.59
CA VAL A 143 -8.79 11.65 1.05
C VAL A 143 -9.21 12.20 -0.32
N VAL A 144 -9.91 11.39 -1.12
CA VAL A 144 -10.52 11.84 -2.37
C VAL A 144 -11.76 12.68 -2.02
N PRO A 145 -11.96 13.87 -2.63
CA PRO A 145 -13.22 14.58 -2.49
C PRO A 145 -14.32 13.70 -3.10
N SER A 146 -15.16 13.12 -2.26
CA SER A 146 -16.31 12.31 -2.66
C SER A 146 -17.06 13.01 -3.80
N THR A 147 -17.02 12.44 -5.00
CA THR A 147 -17.95 12.76 -6.08
C THR A 147 -19.30 12.14 -5.74
N ALA A 148 -19.94 12.65 -4.69
CA ALA A 148 -21.33 12.41 -4.39
C ALA A 148 -22.15 13.65 -4.80
N GLU A 149 -22.71 13.60 -6.00
CA GLU A 149 -23.94 14.31 -6.39
C GLU A 149 -24.95 13.32 -6.97
#